data_AF-A0A194S2E0-F1
#
_entry.id   AF-A0A194S2E0-F1
#
_cell.length_a   1.000
_cell.length_b   1.000
_cell.length_c   1.000
_cell.angle_alpha   90.00
_cell.angle_beta   90.00
_cell.angle_gamma   90.00
#
_symmetry.space_group_name_H-M   'P 1'
#
loop_
_entity.id
_entity.type
_entity.pdbx_description
1 polymer ?
#
loop_
_entity_poly.entity_id
_entity_poly.type
_entity_poly.pdbx_seq_one_letter_code
_entity_poly.pdbx_strand_id
1 'polypeptide(L)'
;MTPARAHDICALLTCPLYLPLERLVASPYGALFLPEARARSTSALAAKFATAFLEGCGLPSESPLTVVTDVGGGGALAKIMKVRAVMKEKRTEWSAVGELPVEIPLPLPYRFHSIFACPVSKEQSSAQNPPMLLPCGHVIARESLQRLARGTPTLKCPYCPVVSHMSACVRVHF
;
A
#
# COMPACT_ATOMS: atom_id res chain seq x y z
N MET A 1 3.40 14.20 25.75
CA MET A 1 4.22 13.18 25.08
C MET A 1 5.45 13.87 24.50
N THR A 2 6.60 13.81 25.16
CA THR A 2 7.85 14.26 24.54
C THR A 2 8.13 13.34 23.35
N PRO A 3 8.36 13.85 22.14
CA PRO A 3 8.64 12.99 21.00
C PRO A 3 9.88 12.15 21.34
N ALA A 4 9.85 10.86 21.02
CA ALA A 4 10.93 9.92 21.32
C ALA A 4 12.31 10.32 20.77
N ARG A 5 12.36 11.39 19.96
CA ARG A 5 13.56 11.96 19.32
C ARG A 5 13.81 13.44 19.68
N ALA A 6 13.25 13.93 20.79
CA ALA A 6 13.39 15.34 21.18
C ALA A 6 14.87 15.79 21.23
N HIS A 7 15.76 14.95 21.76
CA HIS A 7 17.19 15.22 21.83
C HIS A 7 17.82 15.43 20.44
N ASP A 8 17.53 14.54 19.49
CA ASP A 8 18.08 14.61 18.13
C ASP A 8 17.52 15.82 17.37
N ILE A 9 16.24 16.13 17.57
CA ILE A 9 15.60 17.32 16.98
C ILE A 9 16.27 18.59 17.51
N CYS A 10 16.45 18.71 18.83
CA CYS A 10 17.15 19.84 19.42
C CYS A 10 18.58 19.95 18.89
N ALA A 11 19.32 18.84 18.82
CA ALA A 11 20.68 18.82 18.28
C ALA A 11 20.76 19.28 16.82
N LEU A 12 19.84 18.82 15.96
CA LEU A 12 19.78 19.24 14.54
C LEU A 12 19.38 20.71 14.38
N LEU A 13 18.55 21.25 15.28
CA LEU A 13 18.14 22.65 15.25
C LEU A 13 19.23 23.61 15.77
N THR A 14 20.07 23.17 16.72
CA THR A 14 21.10 24.01 17.33
C THR A 14 22.47 23.87 16.66
N CYS A 15 22.74 22.77 15.95
CA CYS A 15 24.02 22.56 15.28
C CYS A 15 24.39 23.65 14.25
N PRO A 16 23.46 24.32 13.51
CA PRO A 16 23.84 25.37 12.57
C PRO A 16 24.53 26.57 13.23
N LEU A 17 24.32 26.79 14.54
CA LEU A 17 25.03 27.82 15.31
C LEU A 17 26.56 27.64 15.31
N TYR A 18 27.02 26.39 15.10
CA TYR A 18 28.43 26.05 15.07
C TYR A 18 29.05 26.15 13.68
N LEU A 19 28.33 26.59 12.65
CA LEU A 19 28.92 26.86 11.33
C LEU A 19 30.03 27.93 11.41
N PRO A 20 31.12 27.84 10.62
CA PRO A 20 31.34 26.98 9.46
C PRO A 20 31.64 25.50 9.80
N LEU A 21 31.65 24.62 8.78
CA LEU A 21 31.70 23.16 8.95
C LEU A 21 32.85 22.68 9.86
N GLU A 22 34.00 23.33 9.80
CA GLU A 22 35.16 23.04 10.64
C GLU A 22 34.83 23.13 12.14
N ARG A 23 34.11 24.19 12.53
CA ARG A 23 33.69 24.42 13.93
C ARG A 23 32.50 23.53 14.32
N LEU A 24 31.66 23.15 13.36
CA LEU A 24 30.58 22.19 13.56
C LEU A 24 31.11 20.78 13.85
N VAL A 25 32.13 20.33 13.12
CA VAL A 25 32.75 19.01 13.35
C VAL A 25 33.46 18.95 14.71
N ALA A 26 34.03 20.06 15.18
CA ALA A 26 34.62 20.18 16.52
C ALA A 26 33.59 20.40 17.66
N SER A 27 32.32 20.62 17.33
CA SER A 27 31.27 20.87 18.31
C SER A 27 30.78 19.59 19.00
N PRO A 28 29.98 19.68 20.08
CA PRO A 28 29.29 18.54 20.67
C PRO A 28 28.40 17.75 19.68
N TYR A 29 28.07 18.34 18.52
CA TYR A 29 27.27 17.72 17.46
C TYR A 29 28.12 17.05 16.36
N GLY A 30 29.45 17.09 16.44
CA GLY A 30 30.34 16.60 15.39
C GLY A 30 30.09 15.15 14.99
N ALA A 31 29.70 14.30 15.94
CA ALA A 31 29.37 12.89 15.71
C ALA A 31 28.24 12.68 14.68
N LEU A 32 27.29 13.62 14.57
CA LEU A 32 26.19 13.56 13.59
C LEU A 32 26.66 13.78 12.14
N PHE A 33 27.81 14.43 11.96
CA PHE A 33 28.34 14.84 10.66
C PHE A 33 29.60 14.08 10.23
N LEU A 34 30.05 13.10 11.03
CA LEU A 34 31.16 12.22 10.67
C LEU A 34 30.88 11.51 9.33
N PRO A 35 31.91 11.28 8.48
CA PRO A 35 31.73 10.65 7.17
C PRO A 35 30.98 9.32 7.21
N GLU A 36 31.19 8.51 8.25
CA GLU A 36 30.50 7.23 8.43
C GLU A 36 29.03 7.36 8.84
N ALA A 37 28.70 8.37 9.65
CA ALA A 37 27.32 8.69 10.04
C ALA A 37 26.56 9.26 8.84
N ARG A 38 27.22 10.12 8.06
CA ARG A 38 26.72 10.65 6.79
C ARG A 38 26.49 9.53 5.77
N ALA A 39 27.47 8.66 5.52
CA ALA A 39 27.37 7.59 4.54
C ALA A 39 26.28 6.55 4.88
N ARG A 40 26.13 6.18 6.15
CA ARG A 40 25.03 5.29 6.60
C ARG A 40 23.66 5.94 6.49
N SER A 41 23.56 7.23 6.75
CA SER A 41 22.27 7.91 6.80
C SER A 41 21.81 8.42 5.43
N THR A 42 22.72 8.83 4.52
CA THR A 42 22.31 9.55 3.30
C THR A 42 21.69 8.64 2.25
N SER A 43 22.18 7.42 2.04
CA SER A 43 21.67 6.56 0.97
C SER A 43 20.23 6.09 1.24
N ALA A 44 19.99 5.54 2.44
CA ALA A 44 18.66 5.09 2.85
C ALA A 44 17.67 6.26 3.01
N LEU A 45 18.13 7.40 3.54
CA LEU A 45 17.28 8.58 3.66
C LEU A 45 16.95 9.20 2.29
N ALA A 46 17.91 9.26 1.38
CA ALA A 46 17.68 9.75 0.02
C ALA A 46 16.67 8.87 -0.72
N ALA A 47 16.75 7.54 -0.59
CA ALA A 47 15.76 6.63 -1.17
C ALA A 47 14.35 6.86 -0.57
N LYS A 48 14.25 7.03 0.76
CA LYS A 48 12.97 7.36 1.43
C LYS A 48 12.42 8.73 1.04
N PHE A 49 13.29 9.72 0.87
CA PHE A 49 12.91 11.05 0.41
C PHE A 49 12.43 11.00 -1.04
N ALA A 50 13.15 10.31 -1.92
CA ALA A 50 12.77 10.15 -3.32
C ALA A 50 11.41 9.47 -3.46
N THR A 51 11.17 8.38 -2.73
CA THR A 51 9.86 7.69 -2.71
C THR A 51 8.75 8.62 -2.23
N ALA A 52 8.91 9.28 -1.09
CA ALA A 52 7.90 10.22 -0.56
C ALA A 52 7.67 11.43 -1.49
N PHE A 53 8.72 11.92 -2.15
CA PHE A 53 8.62 13.01 -3.13
C PHE A 53 7.84 12.58 -4.36
N LEU A 54 8.15 11.40 -4.91
CA LEU A 54 7.43 10.83 -6.06
C LEU A 54 5.96 10.60 -5.71
N GLU A 55 5.66 10.05 -4.53
CA GLU A 55 4.29 9.91 -4.01
C GLU A 55 3.57 11.27 -3.94
N GLY A 56 4.22 12.29 -3.40
CA GLY A 56 3.67 13.65 -3.34
C GLY A 56 3.41 14.28 -4.72
N CYS A 57 4.19 13.89 -5.73
CA CYS A 57 3.97 14.28 -7.13
C CYS A 57 2.98 13.37 -7.87
N GLY A 58 2.47 12.30 -7.25
CA GLY A 58 1.66 11.29 -7.94
C GLY A 58 2.43 10.50 -9.00
N LEU A 59 3.76 10.42 -8.87
CA LEU A 59 4.65 9.68 -9.76
C LEU A 59 4.95 8.29 -9.18
N PRO A 60 5.16 7.28 -10.04
CA PRO A 60 5.50 5.93 -9.59
C PRO A 60 6.90 5.90 -8.95
N SER A 61 7.05 5.14 -7.87
CA SER A 61 8.33 4.94 -7.19
C SER A 61 9.32 4.13 -8.02
N GLU A 62 8.80 3.19 -8.82
CA GLU A 62 9.56 2.33 -9.71
C GLU A 62 9.36 2.76 -11.17
N SER A 63 10.38 2.52 -12.00
CA SER A 63 10.29 2.78 -13.44
C SER A 63 9.19 1.92 -14.08
N PRO A 64 8.18 2.52 -14.74
CA PRO A 64 7.12 1.76 -15.39
C PRO A 64 7.64 0.79 -16.45
N LEU A 65 8.69 1.17 -17.18
CA LEU A 65 9.31 0.30 -18.19
C LEU A 65 9.93 -0.93 -17.55
N THR A 66 10.65 -0.76 -16.44
CA THR A 66 11.26 -1.88 -15.71
C THR A 66 10.21 -2.84 -15.18
N VAL A 67 9.13 -2.32 -14.59
CA VAL A 67 8.02 -3.15 -14.09
C VAL A 67 7.37 -3.94 -15.24
N VAL A 68 7.12 -3.29 -16.38
CA VAL A 68 6.51 -3.96 -17.55
C VAL A 68 7.44 -5.01 -18.14
N THR A 69 8.74 -4.73 -18.26
CA THR A 69 9.72 -5.70 -18.79
C THR A 69 9.88 -6.89 -17.87
N ASP A 70 9.91 -6.68 -16.55
CA ASP A 70 10.14 -7.74 -15.58
C ASP A 70 8.91 -8.63 -15.43
N VAL A 71 7.72 -8.04 -15.27
CA VAL A 71 6.47 -8.79 -15.17
C VAL A 71 6.15 -9.47 -16.51
N GLY A 72 6.24 -8.72 -17.61
CA GLY A 72 5.96 -9.23 -18.95
C GLY A 72 6.93 -10.33 -19.38
N GLY A 73 8.23 -10.08 -19.22
CA GLY A 73 9.32 -11.00 -19.52
C GLY A 73 9.39 -12.20 -18.58
N GLY A 74 8.93 -12.06 -17.33
CA GLY A 74 8.79 -13.13 -16.35
C GLY A 74 7.71 -14.18 -16.65
N GLY A 75 7.14 -14.17 -17.86
CA GLY A 75 6.21 -15.19 -18.36
C GLY A 75 4.74 -14.78 -18.31
N ALA A 76 4.40 -13.61 -17.76
CA ALA A 76 3.04 -13.08 -17.77
C ALA A 76 2.50 -12.97 -19.20
N LEU A 77 3.30 -12.39 -20.11
CA LEU A 77 2.90 -12.20 -21.50
C LEU A 77 2.66 -13.54 -22.21
N ALA A 78 3.56 -14.51 -22.03
CA ALA A 78 3.42 -15.85 -22.61
C ALA A 78 2.14 -16.55 -22.14
N LYS A 79 1.81 -16.42 -20.85
CA LYS A 79 0.59 -16.99 -20.26
C LYS A 79 -0.67 -16.34 -20.84
N ILE A 80 -0.70 -15.01 -20.92
CA ILE A 80 -1.82 -14.26 -21.52
C ILE A 80 -2.01 -14.67 -22.99
N MET A 81 -0.94 -14.75 -23.77
CA MET A 81 -0.99 -15.15 -25.18
C MET A 81 -1.54 -16.56 -25.35
N LYS A 82 -1.09 -17.51 -24.52
CA LYS A 82 -1.60 -18.90 -24.54
C LYS A 82 -3.09 -18.96 -24.25
N VAL A 83 -3.56 -18.25 -23.23
CA VAL A 83 -4.99 -18.22 -22.88
C VAL A 83 -5.81 -17.56 -24.00
N ARG A 84 -5.35 -16.44 -24.56
CA ARG A 84 -6.02 -15.81 -25.71
C ARG A 84 -6.16 -16.76 -26.91
N ALA A 85 -5.12 -17.54 -27.22
CA ALA A 85 -5.18 -18.52 -28.30
C ALA A 85 -6.26 -19.58 -28.06
N VAL A 86 -6.32 -20.14 -26.84
CA VAL A 86 -7.33 -21.15 -26.45
C VAL A 86 -8.75 -20.57 -26.46
N MET A 87 -8.94 -19.33 -26.00
CA MET A 87 -10.26 -18.68 -26.00
C MET A 87 -10.77 -18.39 -27.41
N LYS A 88 -9.87 -18.01 -28.33
CA LYS A 88 -10.19 -17.84 -29.75
C LYS A 88 -10.65 -19.15 -30.40
N GLU A 89 -9.98 -20.26 -30.08
CA GLU A 89 -10.35 -21.59 -30.57
C GLU A 89 -11.71 -22.04 -30.04
N LYS A 90 -11.99 -21.82 -28.75
CA LYS A 90 -13.25 -22.22 -28.10
C LYS A 90 -14.44 -21.29 -28.39
N ARG A 91 -14.25 -20.18 -29.14
CA ARG A 91 -15.24 -19.11 -29.36
C ARG A 91 -15.90 -18.60 -28.07
N THR A 92 -15.20 -18.69 -26.95
CA THR A 92 -15.65 -18.16 -25.66
C THR A 92 -15.02 -16.80 -25.47
N GLU A 93 -15.83 -15.74 -25.49
CA GLU A 93 -15.36 -14.39 -25.20
C GLU A 93 -15.30 -14.18 -23.68
N TRP A 94 -14.17 -13.68 -23.18
CA TRP A 94 -14.06 -13.23 -21.79
C TRP A 94 -14.73 -11.87 -21.67
N SER A 95 -15.82 -11.79 -20.91
CA SER A 95 -16.63 -10.57 -20.79
C SER A 95 -16.35 -9.75 -19.53
N ALA A 96 -15.43 -10.18 -18.64
CA ALA A 96 -15.07 -9.39 -17.46
C ALA A 96 -14.10 -8.26 -17.86
N VAL A 97 -14.68 -7.11 -18.19
CA VAL A 97 -13.98 -5.89 -18.56
C VAL A 97 -13.05 -5.48 -17.40
N GLY A 98 -11.75 -5.40 -17.69
CA GLY A 98 -10.73 -5.00 -16.70
C GLY A 98 -10.08 -6.15 -15.94
N GLU A 99 -10.47 -7.41 -16.20
CA GLU A 99 -9.89 -8.58 -15.55
C GLU A 99 -9.13 -9.47 -16.54
N LEU A 100 -8.08 -10.13 -16.05
CA LEU A 100 -7.35 -11.15 -16.81
C LEU A 100 -8.12 -12.47 -16.75
N PRO A 101 -8.18 -13.24 -17.86
CA PRO A 101 -8.85 -14.55 -17.88
C PRO A 101 -8.11 -15.62 -17.06
N VAL A 102 -6.91 -15.31 -16.57
CA VAL A 102 -6.09 -16.19 -15.75
C VAL A 102 -5.31 -15.36 -14.74
N GLU A 103 -5.13 -15.92 -13.54
CA GLU A 103 -4.26 -15.32 -12.54
C GLU A 103 -2.78 -15.44 -12.96
N ILE A 104 -2.07 -14.33 -12.86
CA ILE A 104 -0.63 -14.23 -13.11
C ILE A 104 0.03 -14.02 -11.75
N PRO A 105 0.80 -15.00 -11.25
CA PRO A 105 1.48 -14.85 -9.97
C PRO A 105 2.53 -13.75 -10.10
N LEU A 106 2.33 -12.64 -9.39
CA LEU A 106 3.29 -11.55 -9.33
C LEU A 106 4.32 -11.81 -8.21
N PRO A 107 5.61 -11.52 -8.45
CA PRO A 107 6.61 -11.40 -7.39
C PRO A 107 6.16 -10.39 -6.32
N LEU A 108 6.57 -10.60 -5.06
CA LEU A 108 6.21 -9.72 -3.95
C LEU A 108 6.45 -8.22 -4.20
N PRO A 109 7.58 -7.79 -4.83
CA PRO A 109 7.81 -6.37 -5.11
C PRO A 109 6.77 -5.72 -6.04
N TYR A 110 6.08 -6.52 -6.85
CA TYR A 110 5.10 -6.04 -7.85
C TYR A 110 3.64 -6.19 -7.38
N ARG A 111 3.43 -6.50 -6.10
CA ARG A 111 2.10 -6.55 -5.47
C ARG A 111 1.80 -5.21 -4.81
N PHE A 112 1.49 -4.21 -5.62
CA PHE A 112 1.34 -2.81 -5.18
C PHE A 112 0.10 -2.55 -4.32
N HIS A 113 -0.91 -3.42 -4.38
CA HIS A 113 -2.16 -3.25 -3.66
C HIS A 113 -2.51 -4.54 -2.93
N SER A 114 -2.93 -4.43 -1.67
CA SER A 114 -3.54 -5.56 -0.99
C SER A 114 -4.93 -5.79 -1.57
N ILE A 115 -5.24 -7.02 -1.92
CA ILE A 115 -6.55 -7.40 -2.43
C ILE A 115 -7.40 -7.89 -1.26
N PHE A 116 -8.54 -7.25 -1.04
CA PHE A 116 -9.58 -7.77 -0.15
C PHE A 116 -10.70 -8.37 -0.98
N ALA A 117 -10.95 -9.67 -0.80
CA ALA A 117 -12.15 -10.33 -1.29
C ALA A 117 -13.15 -10.43 -0.15
N CYS A 118 -14.36 -9.90 -0.36
CA CYS A 118 -15.39 -9.96 0.65
C CYS A 118 -15.84 -11.41 0.82
N PRO A 119 -15.79 -11.96 2.04
CA PRO A 119 -16.08 -13.37 2.23
C PRO A 119 -17.60 -13.66 2.21
N VAL A 120 -18.44 -12.62 2.18
CA VAL A 120 -19.91 -12.71 2.03
C VAL A 120 -20.32 -12.70 0.55
N SER A 121 -19.94 -11.65 -0.20
CA SER A 121 -20.28 -11.57 -1.63
C SER A 121 -19.38 -12.45 -2.50
N LYS A 122 -18.21 -12.87 -1.99
CA LYS A 122 -17.15 -13.54 -2.74
C LYS A 122 -16.61 -12.71 -3.90
N GLU A 123 -16.73 -11.38 -3.79
CA GLU A 123 -16.26 -10.41 -4.79
C GLU A 123 -15.11 -9.58 -4.22
N GLN A 124 -14.20 -9.15 -5.08
CA GLN A 124 -13.12 -8.23 -4.73
C GLN A 124 -13.68 -6.82 -4.42
N SER A 125 -13.17 -6.18 -3.37
CA SER A 125 -13.56 -4.80 -3.06
C SER A 125 -13.04 -3.82 -4.10
N SER A 126 -13.81 -2.77 -4.34
CA SER A 126 -13.48 -1.67 -5.24
C SER A 126 -13.47 -0.32 -4.50
N ALA A 127 -13.11 0.76 -5.20
CA ALA A 127 -13.20 2.11 -4.64
C ALA A 127 -14.66 2.48 -4.26
N GLN A 128 -15.65 1.99 -5.02
CA GLN A 128 -17.08 2.20 -4.79
C GLN A 128 -17.63 1.24 -3.73
N ASN A 129 -17.11 0.02 -3.65
CA ASN A 129 -17.50 -1.01 -2.68
C ASN A 129 -16.30 -1.38 -1.77
N PRO A 130 -15.86 -0.46 -0.88
CA PRO A 130 -14.66 -0.65 -0.08
C PRO A 130 -14.88 -1.67 1.05
N PRO A 131 -13.79 -2.22 1.62
CA PRO A 131 -13.84 -3.00 2.84
C PRO A 131 -14.23 -2.13 4.05
N MET A 132 -15.13 -2.66 4.86
CA MET A 132 -15.67 -2.04 6.07
C MET A 132 -15.37 -2.93 7.27
N LEU A 133 -14.67 -2.37 8.26
CA LEU A 133 -14.37 -3.00 9.55
C LEU A 133 -15.56 -2.85 10.48
N LEU A 134 -16.06 -3.98 10.99
CA LEU A 134 -17.06 -4.00 12.05
C LEU A 134 -16.37 -3.80 13.41
N PRO A 135 -17.09 -3.28 14.42
CA PRO A 135 -16.61 -3.20 15.81
C PRO A 135 -16.09 -4.54 16.40
N CYS A 136 -16.57 -5.68 15.89
CA CYS A 136 -16.08 -7.00 16.29
C CYS A 136 -14.74 -7.41 15.65
N GLY A 137 -14.15 -6.57 14.79
CA GLY A 137 -12.86 -6.82 14.12
C GLY A 137 -12.95 -7.50 12.76
N HIS A 138 -14.13 -8.00 12.35
CA HIS A 138 -14.31 -8.60 11.02
C HIS A 138 -14.49 -7.54 9.92
N VAL A 139 -14.03 -7.86 8.72
CA VAL A 139 -14.12 -6.97 7.55
C VAL A 139 -15.05 -7.58 6.50
N ILE A 140 -15.97 -6.77 5.97
CA ILE A 140 -16.86 -7.13 4.85
C ILE A 140 -16.98 -5.95 3.87
N ALA A 141 -17.41 -6.19 2.64
CA ALA A 141 -17.63 -5.10 1.68
C ALA A 141 -18.82 -4.21 2.08
N ARG A 142 -18.75 -2.92 1.73
CA ARG A 142 -19.80 -1.91 2.03
C ARG A 142 -21.20 -2.34 1.57
N GLU A 143 -21.33 -2.89 0.37
CA GLU A 143 -22.62 -3.37 -0.13
C GLU A 143 -23.13 -4.57 0.69
N SER A 144 -22.25 -5.50 1.06
CA SER A 144 -22.62 -6.64 1.91
C SER A 144 -23.10 -6.17 3.28
N LEU A 145 -22.44 -5.15 3.84
CA LEU A 145 -22.82 -4.52 5.10
C LEU A 145 -24.22 -3.88 5.00
N GLN A 146 -24.48 -3.11 3.93
CA GLN A 146 -25.79 -2.49 3.70
C GLN A 146 -26.90 -3.53 3.50
N ARG A 147 -26.64 -4.60 2.74
CA ARG A 147 -27.60 -5.71 2.55
C ARG A 147 -27.89 -6.46 3.86
N LEU A 148 -26.88 -6.69 4.69
CA LEU A 148 -27.03 -7.35 6.01
C LEU A 148 -27.85 -6.52 6.99
N ALA A 149 -27.71 -5.19 6.94
CA ALA A 149 -28.45 -4.29 7.82
C ALA A 149 -29.94 -4.14 7.44
N ARG A 150 -30.33 -4.46 6.19
CA ARG A 150 -31.72 -4.42 5.68
C ARG A 150 -32.47 -3.11 6.01
N GLY A 151 -31.78 -1.97 6.01
CA GLY A 151 -32.36 -0.67 6.36
C GLY A 151 -32.53 -0.42 7.87
N THR A 152 -32.11 -1.34 8.72
CA THR A 152 -32.02 -1.13 10.18
C THR A 152 -30.64 -0.57 10.55
N PRO A 153 -30.50 0.16 11.67
CA PRO A 153 -29.22 0.74 12.06
C PRO A 153 -28.20 -0.30 12.59
N THR A 154 -28.63 -1.56 12.76
CA THR A 154 -27.85 -2.66 13.35
C THR A 154 -27.66 -3.81 12.36
N LEU A 155 -26.53 -4.48 12.41
CA LEU A 155 -26.26 -5.71 11.65
C LEU A 155 -25.64 -6.79 12.54
N LYS A 156 -25.89 -8.05 12.21
CA LYS A 156 -25.18 -9.20 12.80
C LYS A 156 -23.96 -9.50 11.95
N CYS A 157 -22.82 -9.74 12.60
CA CYS A 157 -21.65 -10.23 11.89
C CYS A 157 -21.91 -11.66 11.36
N PRO A 158 -21.53 -11.98 10.11
CA PRO A 158 -21.67 -13.34 9.59
C PRO A 158 -20.68 -14.34 10.20
N TYR A 159 -19.61 -13.86 10.84
CA TYR A 159 -18.54 -14.70 11.42
C TYR A 159 -18.65 -14.85 12.94
N CYS A 160 -19.41 -14.00 13.62
CA CYS A 160 -19.50 -14.03 15.08
C CYS A 160 -20.87 -13.55 15.55
N PRO A 161 -21.29 -13.90 16.78
CA PRO A 161 -22.62 -13.55 17.28
C PRO A 161 -22.79 -12.07 17.62
N VAL A 162 -21.75 -11.25 17.47
CA VAL A 162 -21.77 -9.83 17.83
C VAL A 162 -22.68 -9.03 16.88
N VAL A 163 -23.56 -8.24 17.47
CA VAL A 163 -24.39 -7.25 16.78
C VAL A 163 -23.68 -5.90 16.83
N SER A 164 -23.64 -5.20 15.70
CA SER A 164 -22.93 -3.93 15.57
C SER A 164 -23.80 -2.89 14.87
N HIS A 165 -23.57 -1.61 15.17
CA HIS A 165 -24.21 -0.52 14.45
C HIS A 165 -23.47 -0.20 13.15
N MET A 166 -24.22 0.07 12.08
CA MET A 166 -23.64 0.46 10.78
C MET A 166 -22.77 1.71 10.88
N SER A 167 -23.18 2.69 11.69
CA SER A 167 -22.46 3.96 11.89
C SER A 167 -21.11 3.79 12.60
N ALA A 168 -20.93 2.69 13.35
CA ALA A 168 -19.68 2.36 14.03
C ALA A 168 -18.68 1.61 13.12
N CYS A 169 -19.08 1.27 11.89
CA CYS A 169 -18.20 0.57 10.96
C CYS A 169 -17.30 1.56 10.23
N VAL A 170 -16.01 1.25 10.17
CA VAL A 170 -14.97 2.14 9.63
C VAL A 170 -14.44 1.58 8.32
N ARG A 171 -14.23 2.45 7.32
CA ARG A 171 -13.59 2.05 6.07
C ARG A 171 -12.13 1.67 6.34
N VAL A 172 -11.71 0.52 5.82
CA VAL A 172 -10.31 0.11 5.82
C VAL A 172 -9.68 0.49 4.49
N HIS A 173 -8.43 0.94 4.54
CA HIS A 173 -7.58 1.15 3.38
C HIS A 173 -6.47 0.10 3.46
N PHE A 174 -6.28 -0.66 2.39
CA PHE A 174 -5.21 -1.64 2.26
C PHE A 174 -4.30 -1.32 1.08
#